data_AF-A0A0L0P8F1-F1
#
_entry.id   AF-A0A0L0P8F1-F1
#
_cell.length_a   1.000
_cell.length_b   1.000
_cell.length_c   1.000
_cell.angle_alpha   90.00
_cell.angle_beta   90.00
_cell.angle_gamma   90.00
#
_symmetry.space_group_name_H-M   'P 1'
#
loop_
_entity.id
_entity.type
_entity.pdbx_description
1 polymer ?
#
loop_
_entity_poly.entity_id
_entity_poly.type
_entity_poly.pdbx_seq_one_letter_code
_entity_poly.pdbx_strand_id
1 'polypeptide(L)'
;MFNSGIRCVKKPAKQNFMSLEEFLLRQKILHTYRGLMRIIYKHHEKAELAKFAREEFHLNMNETDLAHRKYLLLTGVNRINEMSKLLGLNANL
;
A
#
# COMPACT_ATOMS: atom_id res chain seq x y z
N MET A 1 20.39 21.52 -52.53
CA MET A 1 20.82 20.41 -51.65
C MET A 1 19.77 20.26 -50.55
N PHE A 2 18.87 19.28 -50.66
CA PHE A 2 17.83 19.04 -49.65
C PHE A 2 18.33 17.99 -48.65
N ASN A 3 18.57 18.40 -47.41
CA ASN A 3 19.01 17.51 -46.35
C ASN A 3 17.77 17.00 -45.60
N SER A 4 17.25 15.84 -46.02
CA SER A 4 16.15 15.13 -45.38
C SER A 4 16.66 14.37 -44.15
N GLY A 5 16.81 15.09 -43.04
CA GLY A 5 17.06 14.47 -41.74
C GLY A 5 15.86 13.64 -41.30
N ILE A 6 15.97 12.31 -41.39
CA ILE A 6 15.00 11.37 -40.84
C ILE A 6 14.95 11.57 -39.32
N ARG A 7 13.89 12.21 -38.84
CA ARG A 7 13.63 12.39 -37.40
C ARG A 7 13.29 11.02 -36.83
N CYS A 8 14.22 10.42 -36.08
CA CYS A 8 13.94 9.21 -35.30
C CYS A 8 12.93 9.55 -34.20
N VAL A 9 11.65 9.29 -34.46
CA VAL A 9 10.58 9.45 -33.46
C VAL A 9 10.69 8.26 -32.50
N LYS A 10 11.16 8.52 -31.27
CA LYS A 10 11.16 7.52 -30.21
C LYS A 10 9.73 7.03 -29.98
N LYS A 11 9.48 5.73 -30.11
CA LYS A 11 8.18 5.11 -29.81
C LYS A 11 7.81 5.44 -28.36
N PRO A 12 6.60 5.95 -28.07
CA PRO A 12 6.19 6.19 -26.69
C PRO A 12 6.17 4.85 -25.94
N ALA A 13 6.79 4.82 -24.76
CA ALA A 13 6.77 3.65 -23.89
C ALA A 13 5.31 3.27 -23.62
N LYS A 14 4.99 1.98 -23.74
CA LYS A 14 3.63 1.46 -23.50
C LYS A 14 3.22 1.86 -22.09
N GLN A 15 2.28 2.80 -21.99
CA GLN A 15 1.80 3.31 -20.73
C GLN A 15 0.92 2.22 -20.10
N ASN A 16 1.51 1.44 -19.18
CA ASN A 16 0.76 0.44 -18.42
C ASN A 16 -0.16 1.18 -17.44
N PHE A 17 -1.36 1.54 -17.93
CA PHE A 17 -2.40 2.04 -17.06
C PHE A 17 -2.84 0.93 -16.12
N MET A 18 -2.78 1.26 -14.83
CA MET A 18 -3.30 0.44 -13.75
C MET A 18 -4.81 0.24 -13.90
N SER A 19 -5.33 -0.95 -13.62
CA SER A 19 -6.78 -1.15 -13.61
C SER A 19 -7.42 -0.30 -12.50
N LEU A 20 -8.70 0.06 -12.66
CA LEU A 20 -9.45 0.80 -11.64
C LEU A 20 -9.44 0.06 -10.29
N GLU A 21 -9.58 -1.26 -10.34
CA GLU A 21 -9.62 -2.10 -9.14
C GLU A 21 -8.29 -2.10 -8.39
N GLU A 22 -7.18 -2.16 -9.12
CA GLU A 22 -5.83 -2.04 -8.59
C GLU A 22 -5.61 -0.64 -7.97
N PHE A 23 -6.11 0.41 -8.63
CA PHE A 23 -6.05 1.78 -8.12
C PHE A 23 -6.81 1.92 -6.78
N LEU A 24 -8.05 1.43 -6.73
CA LEU A 24 -8.87 1.45 -5.53
C LEU A 24 -8.25 0.63 -4.40
N LEU A 25 -7.67 -0.54 -4.71
CA LEU A 25 -6.97 -1.36 -3.72
C LEU A 25 -5.78 -0.60 -3.13
N ARG A 26 -4.92 0.01 -3.96
CA ARG A 26 -3.77 0.80 -3.48
C ARG A 26 -4.22 1.95 -2.59
N GLN A 27 -5.29 2.66 -2.97
CA GLN A 27 -5.85 3.74 -2.17
C GLN A 27 -6.31 3.23 -0.80
N LYS A 28 -6.99 2.07 -0.76
CA LYS A 28 -7.43 1.44 0.49
C LYS A 28 -6.26 1.03 1.37
N ILE A 29 -5.23 0.36 0.82
CA ILE A 29 -4.01 -0.03 1.54
C ILE A 29 -3.35 1.20 2.18
N LEU A 30 -3.15 2.27 1.40
CA LEU A 30 -2.54 3.51 1.90
C LEU A 30 -3.38 4.17 2.99
N HIS A 31 -4.70 4.18 2.85
CA HIS A 31 -5.60 4.73 3.85
C HIS A 31 -5.51 3.96 5.17
N THR A 32 -5.57 2.62 5.10
CA THR A 32 -5.43 1.73 6.27
C THR A 32 -4.08 1.94 6.95
N TYR A 33 -2.98 1.92 6.19
CA TYR A 33 -1.64 2.13 6.74
C TYR A 33 -1.52 3.48 7.47
N ARG A 34 -1.96 4.57 6.83
CA ARG A 34 -1.93 5.91 7.44
C ARG A 34 -2.86 6.03 8.64
N GLY A 35 -4.01 5.35 8.63
CA GLY A 35 -4.92 5.23 9.77
C GLY A 35 -4.21 4.59 10.97
N LEU A 36 -3.61 3.42 10.76
CA LEU A 36 -2.88 2.68 11.77
C LEU A 36 -1.72 3.51 12.35
N MET A 37 -0.89 4.11 11.49
CA MET A 37 0.25 4.92 11.94
C MET A 37 -0.17 6.10 12.81
N ARG A 38 -1.30 6.76 12.49
CA ARG A 38 -1.84 7.86 13.33
C ARG A 38 -2.24 7.40 14.73
N ILE A 39 -2.71 6.16 14.86
CA ILE A 39 -3.05 5.57 16.16
C ILE A 39 -1.77 5.22 16.91
N ILE A 40 -0.83 4.53 16.25
CA ILE A 40 0.46 4.11 16.82
C ILE A 40 1.24 5.31 17.37
N TYR A 41 1.31 6.43 16.64
CA TYR A 41 2.08 7.60 17.08
C TYR A 41 1.54 8.28 18.34
N LYS A 42 0.32 7.95 18.79
CA LYS A 42 -0.24 8.39 20.07
C LYS A 42 0.10 7.46 21.24
N HIS A 43 0.62 6.27 20.96
CA HIS A 43 0.99 5.28 21.97
C HIS A 43 2.39 5.54 22.54
N HIS A 44 2.64 5.08 23.77
CA HIS A 44 3.94 5.24 24.43
C HIS A 44 5.01 4.34 23.78
N GLU A 45 4.63 3.16 23.28
CA GLU A 45 5.51 2.21 22.56
C GLU A 45 5.55 2.45 21.03
N LYS A 46 5.30 3.68 20.58
CA LYS A 46 5.18 4.04 19.16
C LYS A 46 6.35 3.58 18.29
N ALA A 47 7.57 3.54 18.81
CA ALA A 47 8.76 3.17 18.04
C ALA A 47 8.71 1.71 17.56
N GLU A 48 8.51 0.77 18.50
CA GLU A 48 8.44 -0.65 18.21
C GLU A 48 7.19 -1.00 17.41
N LEU A 49 6.03 -0.44 17.79
CA LEU A 49 4.78 -0.66 17.05
C LEU A 49 4.86 -0.14 15.61
N ALA A 50 5.46 1.02 15.37
CA ALA A 50 5.61 1.56 14.01
C ALA A 50 6.65 0.78 13.19
N LYS A 51 7.66 0.19 13.84
CA LYS A 51 8.62 -0.69 13.18
C LYS A 51 7.93 -1.99 12.74
N PHE A 52 7.27 -2.67 13.69
CA PHE A 52 6.52 -3.89 13.43
C PHE A 52 5.49 -3.69 12.31
N ALA A 53 4.67 -2.64 12.39
CA ALA A 53 3.66 -2.38 11.37
C ALA A 53 4.26 -2.04 9.99
N ARG A 54 5.44 -1.42 9.92
CA ARG A 54 6.14 -1.21 8.64
C ARG A 54 6.62 -2.53 8.04
N GLU A 55 7.21 -3.39 8.86
CA GLU A 55 7.70 -4.70 8.44
C GLU A 55 6.57 -5.57 7.89
N GLU A 56 5.42 -5.64 8.59
CA GLU A 56 4.26 -6.41 8.14
C GLU A 56 3.72 -5.97 6.77
N PHE A 57 3.64 -4.66 6.51
CA PHE A 57 3.22 -4.15 5.20
C PHE A 57 4.28 -4.39 4.11
N HIS A 58 5.56 -4.44 4.46
CA HIS A 58 6.65 -4.72 3.52
C HIS A 58 6.75 -6.20 3.15
N LEU A 59 6.37 -7.14 4.02
CA LEU A 59 6.46 -8.59 3.76
C LEU A 59 5.80 -9.00 2.44
N ASN A 60 4.69 -8.36 2.08
CA ASN A 60 3.89 -8.69 0.90
C ASN A 60 3.97 -7.61 -0.20
N MET A 61 4.97 -6.73 -0.17
CA MET A 61 5.16 -5.64 -1.14
C MET A 61 5.24 -6.12 -2.59
N ASN A 62 5.79 -7.32 -2.81
CA ASN A 62 6.04 -7.86 -4.14
C ASN A 62 4.89 -8.73 -4.67
N GLU A 63 3.80 -8.88 -3.91
CA GLU A 63 2.64 -9.61 -4.37
C GLU A 63 1.98 -8.87 -5.55
N THR A 64 1.67 -9.61 -6.61
CA THR A 64 1.11 -9.04 -7.84
C THR A 64 -0.34 -9.49 -8.05
N ASP A 65 -0.74 -10.63 -7.49
CA ASP A 65 -2.11 -11.09 -7.58
C ASP A 65 -3.05 -10.16 -6.80
N LEU A 66 -4.09 -9.71 -7.50
CA LEU A 66 -5.05 -8.75 -6.98
C LEU A 66 -5.96 -9.39 -5.93
N ALA A 67 -6.38 -10.64 -6.16
CA ALA A 67 -7.23 -11.38 -5.22
C ALA A 67 -6.47 -11.67 -3.92
N HIS A 68 -5.22 -12.12 -4.03
CA HIS A 68 -4.38 -12.37 -2.86
C HIS A 68 -4.11 -11.09 -2.05
N ARG A 69 -3.81 -9.96 -2.69
CA ARG A 69 -3.62 -8.69 -1.96
C ARG A 69 -4.87 -8.19 -1.25
N LYS A 70 -6.05 -8.38 -1.84
CA LYS A 70 -7.32 -8.08 -1.16
C LYS A 70 -7.50 -8.96 0.08
N TYR A 71 -7.20 -10.24 -0.05
CA TYR A 71 -7.24 -11.18 1.07
C TYR A 71 -6.26 -10.77 2.18
N LEU A 72 -5.01 -10.47 1.83
CA LEU A 72 -3.99 -10.01 2.77
C LEU A 72 -4.41 -8.73 3.50
N LEU A 73 -4.98 -7.76 2.77
CA LEU A 73 -5.48 -6.53 3.37
C LEU A 73 -6.63 -6.80 4.36
N LEU A 74 -7.60 -7.64 3.98
CA LEU A 74 -8.72 -7.99 4.86
C LEU A 74 -8.23 -8.69 6.12
N THR A 75 -7.37 -9.70 5.97
CA THR A 75 -6.78 -10.45 7.08
C THR A 75 -5.95 -9.55 7.98
N GLY A 76 -5.14 -8.65 7.40
CA GLY A 76 -4.34 -7.67 8.13
C GLY A 76 -5.21 -6.71 8.93
N VAL A 77 -6.27 -6.15 8.33
CA VAL A 77 -7.21 -5.24 9.03
C VAL A 77 -7.88 -5.95 10.21
N ASN A 78 -8.37 -7.19 10.01
CA ASN A 78 -8.99 -7.96 11.09
C ASN A 78 -8.01 -8.19 12.25
N ARG A 79 -6.79 -8.63 11.95
CA ARG A 79 -5.74 -8.84 12.96
C ARG A 79 -5.38 -7.56 13.70
N ILE A 80 -5.26 -6.43 12.99
CA ILE A 80 -4.99 -5.14 13.63
C ILE A 80 -6.14 -4.73 14.55
N ASN A 81 -7.39 -4.90 14.12
CA ASN A 81 -8.57 -4.57 14.93
C ASN A 81 -8.64 -5.45 16.20
N GLU A 82 -8.26 -6.73 16.11
CA GLU A 82 -8.14 -7.62 17.28
C GLU A 82 -7.01 -7.19 18.22
N MET A 83 -5.80 -6.95 17.69
CA MET A 83 -4.65 -6.51 18.48
C MET A 83 -4.90 -5.15 19.14
N SER A 84 -5.57 -4.23 18.44
CA SER A 84 -5.87 -2.90 18.96
C SER A 84 -6.78 -2.98 20.18
N LYS A 85 -7.78 -3.88 20.18
CA LYS A 85 -8.62 -4.13 21.36
C LYS A 85 -7.79 -4.63 22.55
N LEU A 86 -6.85 -5.55 22.31
CA LEU A 86 -5.98 -6.09 23.37
C LEU A 86 -5.03 -5.04 23.95
N LEU A 87 -4.53 -4.13 23.10
CA LEU A 87 -3.62 -3.05 23.49
C LEU A 87 -4.35 -1.82 24.05
N GLY A 88 -5.69 -1.85 24.17
CA GLY A 88 -6.48 -0.69 24.57
C GLY A 88 -6.44 0.46 23.56
N LEU A 89 -6.06 0.18 22.31
CA LEU A 89 -6.05 1.13 21.21
C LEU A 89 -7.43 1.17 20.56
N ASN A 90 -8.04 2.35 20.49
CA ASN A 90 -9.26 2.56 19.70
C ASN A 90 -8.91 2.69 18.21
N ALA A 91 -8.65 1.55 17.57
CA ALA A 91 -8.50 1.46 16.12
C ALA A 91 -9.84 1.07 15.48
N ASN A 92 -10.46 1.99 14.75
CA ASN A 92 -11.55 1.69 13.82
C ASN A 92 -10.98 1.80 12.41
N LEU A 93 -10.35 0.73 11.93
CA LEU A 93 -9.70 0.64 10.61
C LEU A 93 -10.55 -0.12 9.60
#